data_AF-J9FNF1-F1
#
_entry.id   AF-J9FNF1-F1
#
_cell.length_a   1.000
_cell.length_b   1.000
_cell.length_c   1.000
_cell.angle_alpha   90.00
_cell.angle_beta   90.00
_cell.angle_gamma   90.00
#
_symmetry.space_group_name_H-M   'P 1'
#
loop_
_entity.id
_entity.type
_entity.pdbx_description
1 polymer ?
#
loop_
_entity_poly.entity_id
_entity_poly.type
_entity_poly.pdbx_seq_one_letter_code
_entity_poly.pdbx_strand_id
1 'polypeptide(L)' 'MALDENDEVIGYQFVRLGKMLEAIRHGEDVQKAYESNVGTYGRFDGAAKYIDPREE' A
#
# COMPACT_ATOMS: atom_id res chain seq x y z
N MET A 1 3.37 6.63 -2.05
CA MET A 1 4.21 6.57 -3.26
C MET A 1 5.67 6.60 -2.84
N ALA A 2 6.49 5.73 -3.39
CA ALA A 2 7.93 5.67 -3.17
C ALA A 2 8.64 6.43 -4.30
N LEU A 3 9.51 7.37 -3.96
CA LEU A 3 10.33 8.12 -4.91
C LEU A 3 11.81 7.88 -4.68
N ASP A 4 12.58 7.96 -5.76
CA ASP A 4 14.04 7.95 -5.71
C ASP A 4 14.64 9.35 -5.52
N GLU A 5 15.97 9.44 -5.61
CA GLU A 5 16.75 10.67 -5.42
C GLU A 5 16.45 11.75 -6.48
N ASN A 6 15.81 11.40 -7.59
CA ASN A 6 15.45 12.33 -8.68
C ASN A 6 13.97 12.72 -8.64
N ASP A 7 13.26 12.45 -7.54
CA ASP A 7 11.81 12.61 -7.43
C ASP A 7 11.02 11.80 -8.48
N GLU A 8 11.57 10.67 -8.96
CA GLU A 8 10.87 9.76 -9.86
C GLU A 8 10.13 8.68 -9.05
N VAL A 9 8.90 8.36 -9.45
CA VAL A 9 8.10 7.34 -8.77
C VAL A 9 8.64 5.95 -9.10
N ILE A 10 9.29 5.32 -8.13
CA ILE A 10 9.86 3.98 -8.25
C ILE A 10 8.96 2.88 -7.71
N GLY A 11 7.91 3.24 -6.98
CA GLY A 11 6.94 2.28 -6.48
C GLY A 11 5.75 2.90 -5.75
N TYR A 12 4.78 2.05 -5.43
CA TYR A 12 3.66 2.46 -4.59
C TYR A 12 3.11 1.26 -3.81
N GLN A 13 2.54 1.56 -2.65
CA GLN A 13 1.77 0.62 -1.85
C GLN A 13 0.29 0.78 -2.21
N PHE A 14 -0.41 -0.33 -2.29
CA PHE A 14 -1.83 -0.36 -2.55
C PHE A 14 -2.51 -1.37 -1.64
N VAL A 15 -3.81 -1.16 -1.39
CA VAL A 15 -4.65 -2.06 -0.61
C VAL A 15 -5.69 -2.64 -1.53
N ARG A 16 -5.82 -3.97 -1.54
CA ARG A 16 -6.88 -4.67 -2.27
C ARG A 16 -8.20 -4.57 -1.51
N LEU A 17 -8.84 -3.40 -1.57
CA LEU A 17 -10.06 -3.09 -0.82
C LEU A 17 -11.17 -4.13 -1.00
N GLY A 18 -11.40 -4.62 -2.22
CA GLY A 18 -12.44 -5.65 -2.47
C GLY A 18 -12.21 -6.93 -1.66
N LYS A 19 -10.99 -7.48 -1.71
CA LYS A 19 -10.63 -8.70 -0.97
C LYS A 19 -10.55 -8.47 0.53
N MET A 20 -10.10 -7.29 0.95
CA MET A 20 -10.07 -6.90 2.36
C MET A 20 -11.49 -6.84 2.95
N LEU A 21 -12.43 -6.18 2.26
CA LEU A 21 -13.82 -6.08 2.71
C LEU A 21 -14.54 -7.43 2.68
N GLU A 22 -14.22 -8.29 1.71
CA GLU A 22 -14.69 -9.68 1.68
C GLU A 22 -14.19 -10.46 2.90
N ALA A 23 -12.89 -10.39 3.23
CA ALA A 23 -12.32 -11.01 4.43
C ALA A 23 -12.99 -10.52 5.73
N ILE A 24 -13.20 -9.20 5.86
CA ILE A 24 -13.92 -8.61 7.00
C ILE A 24 -15.36 -9.13 7.06
N ARG A 25 -16.04 -9.25 5.91
CA ARG A 25 -17.40 -9.81 5.83
C ARG A 25 -17.45 -11.28 6.25
N HIS A 26 -16.38 -12.03 6.03
CA HIS A 26 -16.22 -13.41 6.50
C HIS A 26 -15.80 -13.52 7.98
N GLY A 27 -15.68 -12.40 8.69
CA GLY A 27 -15.39 -12.36 10.12
C GLY A 27 -13.91 -12.30 10.47
N GLU A 28 -13.04 -12.02 9.49
CA GLU A 28 -11.63 -11.74 9.78
C GLU A 28 -11.49 -10.38 10.47
N ASP A 29 -10.55 -10.30 11.41
CA ASP A 29 -10.21 -9.05 12.09
C ASP A 29 -9.76 -7.99 11.08
N VAL A 30 -10.20 -6.74 11.28
CA VAL A 30 -9.97 -5.64 10.35
C VAL A 30 -8.48 -5.38 10.13
N GLN A 31 -7.69 -5.44 11.20
CA GLN A 31 -6.26 -5.20 11.11
C GLN A 31 -5.57 -6.32 10.33
N LYS A 32 -5.92 -7.58 10.62
CA LYS A 32 -5.37 -8.74 9.92
C LYS A 32 -5.78 -8.78 8.44
N ALA A 33 -7.03 -8.44 8.14
CA ALA A 33 -7.54 -8.34 6.79
C ALA A 33 -6.83 -7.23 6.00
N TYR A 34 -6.52 -6.10 6.64
CA TYR A 34 -5.74 -5.02 6.04
C TYR A 34 -4.32 -5.48 5.71
N GLU A 35 -3.58 -6.00 6.70
CA GLU A 35 -2.18 -6.43 6.54
C GLU A 35 -2.02 -7.49 5.44
N SER A 36 -2.95 -8.45 5.36
CA SER A 36 -2.93 -9.53 4.36
C SER A 36 -3.29 -9.06 2.94
N ASN A 37 -3.86 -7.86 2.80
CA ASN A 37 -4.30 -7.30 1.52
C ASN A 37 -3.54 -6.03 1.10
N VAL A 38 -2.58 -5.59 1.92
CA VAL A 38 -1.57 -4.63 1.53
C VAL A 38 -0.59 -5.30 0.56
N GLY A 39 -0.38 -4.67 -0.60
CA GLY A 39 0.62 -5.07 -1.56
C GLY A 39 1.49 -3.88 -1.94
N THR A 40 2.69 -4.17 -2.43
CA THR A 40 3.57 -3.18 -3.02
C THR A 40 3.76 -3.47 -4.49
N TYR A 41 4.01 -2.42 -5.26
CA TYR A 41 4.39 -2.51 -6.65
C TYR A 41 5.66 -1.68 -6.90
N GLY A 42 6.56 -2.23 -7.70
CA GLY A 42 7.86 -1.60 -8.00
C GLY A 42 8.89 -1.76 -6.87
N ARG A 43 9.91 -0.91 -6.90
CA ARG A 43 10.96 -0.83 -5.86
C ARG A 43 10.44 0.03 -4.71
N PHE A 44 9.47 -0.51 -3.97
CA PHE A 44 8.94 0.17 -2.79
C PHE A 44 9.93 0.11 -1.60
N ASP A 45 10.80 -0.90 -1.60
CA ASP A 45 11.83 -1.08 -0.57
C ASP A 45 13.11 -0.34 -0.97
N GLY A 46 13.57 0.58 -0.13
CA GLY A 46 14.73 1.45 -0.40
C GLY A 46 14.41 2.75 -1.15
N ALA A 47 13.21 3.31 -0.98
CA ALA A 47 12.88 4.62 -1.53
C ALA A 47 13.59 5.74 -0.77
N ALA A 48 14.04 6.77 -1.48
CA ALA A 48 14.59 7.98 -0.88
C ALA A 48 13.51 8.79 -0.15
N LYS A 49 12.27 8.75 -0.64
CA LYS A 49 11.14 9.46 -0.05
C LYS A 49 9.83 8.68 -0.19
N TYR A 50 8.99 8.75 0.83
CA TYR A 50 7.62 8.25 0.78
C TYR A 50 6.64 9.43 0.85
N ILE A 51 5.82 9.61 -0.18
CA ILE A 51 4.81 10.67 -0.28
C ILE A 51 3.42 10.03 -0.30
N ASP A 52 2.47 10.51 0.50
CA ASP A 52 1.06 10.14 0.36
C ASP A 52 0.36 11.14 -0.58
N PRO A 53 -0.03 10.75 -1.81
CA PRO A 53 -0.67 11.65 -2.77
C PRO A 53 -2.08 12.11 -2.35
N ARG A 54 -2.62 11.64 -1.20
CA ARG A 54 -3.96 11.99 -0.72
C ARG A 54 -3.97 13.06 0.37
N GLU A 55 -2.82 13.40 0.93
CA GLU A 55 -2.69 14.46 1.95
C GLU A 55 -2.00 15.73 1.42
N GLU A 56 -1.86 15.83 0.09
CA GLU A 56 -1.37 17.06 -0.59
C GLU A 56 -2.50 18.06 -0.86
#